data_AF-A0A3C1LNQ8-F1
#
_entry.id   AF-A0A3C1LNQ8-F1
#
_cell.length_a   1.000
_cell.length_b   1.000
_cell.length_c   1.000
_cell.angle_alpha   90.00
_cell.angle_beta   90.00
_cell.angle_gamma   90.00
#
_symmetry.space_group_name_H-M   'P 1'
#
loop_
_entity.id
_entity.type
_entity.pdbx_description
1 polymer ?
#
loop_
_entity_poly.entity_id
_entity_poly.type
_entity_poly.pdbx_seq_one_letter_code
_entity_poly.pdbx_strand_id
1 'polypeptide(L)'
;MSYIGEIFVMAMSAIFIQNFLLSRFLGLCPFLGVSKKLDSAFGMGMAVIFVMTLTSSITYLINRYLLAPYPYLQTIAFILTIAALVQFVEMVIQKKAPALYK
;
A
#
# COMPACT_ATOMS: atom_id res chain seq x y z
N MET A 1 -16.39 34.90 -4.19
CA MET A 1 -17.14 34.00 -3.28
C MET A 1 -17.33 32.57 -3.80
N SER A 2 -16.77 32.14 -4.95
CA SER A 2 -16.89 30.75 -5.44
C SER A 2 -15.77 29.78 -5.00
N TYR A 3 -14.60 30.28 -4.60
CA TYR A 3 -13.43 29.44 -4.27
C TYR A 3 -13.62 28.58 -3.01
N ILE A 4 -14.25 29.10 -1.95
CA ILE A 4 -14.47 28.33 -0.71
C ILE A 4 -15.46 27.18 -0.93
N GLY A 5 -16.47 27.37 -1.78
CA GLY A 5 -17.42 26.32 -2.13
C GLY A 5 -16.77 25.19 -2.93
N GLU A 6 -15.94 25.53 -3.93
CA GLU A 6 -15.21 24.52 -4.71
C GLU A 6 -14.17 23.77 -3.89
N ILE A 7 -13.44 24.46 -3.00
CA ILE A 7 -12.48 23.80 -2.08
C ILE A 7 -13.23 22.88 -1.11
N PHE A 8 -14.40 23.28 -0.62
CA PHE A 8 -15.21 22.44 0.27
C PHE A 8 -15.77 21.21 -0.45
N VAL A 9 -16.24 21.34 -1.69
CA VAL A 9 -16.70 20.21 -2.52
C VAL A 9 -15.54 19.28 -2.89
N MET A 10 -14.36 19.82 -3.22
CA MET A 10 -13.16 19.02 -3.44
C MET A 10 -12.72 18.29 -2.17
N ALA A 11 -12.77 18.94 -1.01
CA ALA A 11 -12.45 18.31 0.28
C ALA A 11 -13.43 17.17 0.63
N MET A 12 -14.74 17.39 0.46
CA MET A 12 -15.75 16.35 0.66
C MET A 12 -15.57 15.17 -0.30
N SER A 13 -15.30 15.45 -1.58
CA SER A 13 -15.05 14.43 -2.60
C SER A 13 -13.78 13.64 -2.30
N ALA A 14 -12.71 14.30 -1.84
CA ALA A 14 -11.48 13.64 -1.45
C ALA A 14 -11.67 12.70 -0.25
N ILE A 15 -12.44 13.11 0.77
CA ILE A 15 -12.64 12.36 2.01
C ILE A 15 -13.56 11.15 1.83
N PHE A 16 -14.61 11.25 1.01
CA PHE A 16 -15.61 10.18 0.86
C PHE A 16 -15.47 9.37 -0.43
N ILE A 17 -15.14 10.02 -1.56
CA ILE A 17 -15.20 9.38 -2.89
C ILE A 17 -13.81 8.88 -3.30
N GLN A 18 -12.74 9.64 -3.02
CA GLN A 18 -11.37 9.27 -3.40
C GLN A 18 -10.56 8.61 -2.28
N ASN A 19 -11.18 8.35 -1.13
CA ASN A 19 -10.47 7.76 -0.01
C ASN A 19 -10.16 6.28 -0.28
N PHE A 20 -8.86 5.97 -0.34
CA PHE A 20 -8.33 4.64 -0.64
C PHE A 20 -8.87 3.56 0.29
N LEU A 21 -9.13 3.88 1.56
CA LEU A 21 -9.64 2.94 2.57
C LEU A 21 -11.14 2.67 2.42
N LEU A 22 -11.95 3.70 2.15
CA LEU A 22 -13.41 3.59 2.14
C LEU A 22 -13.98 3.15 0.78
N SER A 23 -13.34 3.55 -0.32
CA SER A 23 -13.87 3.32 -1.69
C SER A 23 -13.17 2.18 -2.43
N ARG A 24 -11.86 1.98 -2.20
CA ARG A 24 -11.08 1.00 -2.99
C ARG A 24 -10.76 -0.28 -2.23
N PHE A 25 -10.99 -0.35 -0.92
CA PHE A 25 -10.69 -1.52 -0.07
C PHE A 25 -9.25 -2.05 -0.20
N LEU A 26 -8.28 -1.22 -0.61
CA LEU A 26 -6.87 -1.61 -0.68
C LEU A 26 -6.24 -1.49 0.73
N GLY A 27 -5.42 -2.47 1.11
CA GLY A 27 -4.67 -2.40 2.38
C GLY A 27 -5.44 -2.83 3.63
N LEU A 28 -6.52 -3.62 3.48
CA LEU A 28 -7.27 -4.17 4.61
C LEU A 28 -6.45 -5.17 5.46
N CYS A 29 -5.49 -5.88 4.85
CA CYS A 29 -4.69 -6.90 5.52
C CYS A 29 -3.90 -6.35 6.75
N PRO A 30 -3.13 -5.25 6.64
CA PRO A 30 -2.50 -4.64 7.81
C PRO A 30 -3.50 -3.93 8.73
N PHE A 31 -4.61 -3.40 8.20
CA PHE A 31 -5.62 -2.72 9.01
C PHE A 31 -6.27 -3.68 10.02
N LEU A 32 -6.78 -4.83 9.56
CA LEU A 32 -7.42 -5.83 10.41
C LEU A 32 -6.48 -6.42 11.47
N GLY A 33 -5.18 -6.46 11.20
CA GLY A 33 -4.17 -7.00 12.13
C GLY A 33 -3.87 -6.09 13.33
N VAL A 34 -4.08 -4.76 13.22
CA VAL A 34 -3.52 -3.80 14.18
C VAL A 34 -4.53 -2.78 14.72
N SER A 35 -5.82 -2.94 14.44
CA SER A 35 -6.88 -2.02 14.90
C SER A 35 -6.96 -1.81 16.42
N LYS A 36 -6.31 -2.64 17.24
CA LYS A 36 -6.43 -2.60 18.71
C LYS A 36 -5.47 -1.64 19.42
N LYS A 37 -4.34 -1.26 18.82
CA LYS A 37 -3.33 -0.39 19.46
C LYS A 37 -2.79 0.66 18.49
N LEU A 38 -2.86 1.93 18.87
CA LEU A 38 -2.37 3.04 18.04
C LEU A 38 -0.86 2.99 17.81
N ASP A 39 -0.08 2.60 18.83
CA ASP A 39 1.38 2.48 18.72
C ASP A 39 1.82 1.45 17.70
N SER A 40 1.12 0.31 17.63
CA SER A 40 1.40 -0.74 16.64
C SER A 40 0.88 -0.36 15.26
N ALA A 41 -0.28 0.32 15.18
CA ALA A 41 -0.86 0.77 13.91
C ALA A 41 0.05 1.76 13.17
N PHE A 42 0.70 2.66 13.91
CA PHE A 42 1.64 3.62 13.34
C PHE A 42 2.88 2.92 12.74
N GLY A 43 3.45 1.94 13.46
CA GLY A 43 4.61 1.19 12.97
C GLY A 43 4.27 0.29 11.77
N MET A 44 3.08 -0.34 11.75
CA MET A 44 2.68 -1.15 10.59
C MET A 44 2.33 -0.28 9.38
N GLY A 45 1.78 0.91 9.60
CA GLY A 45 1.56 1.90 8.53
C GLY A 45 2.86 2.34 7.86
N MET A 46 3.87 2.71 8.66
CA MET A 46 5.21 3.07 8.16
C MET A 46 5.85 1.93 7.37
N ALA A 47 5.74 0.69 7.86
CA ALA A 47 6.22 -0.48 7.14
C ALA A 47 5.53 -0.66 5.78
N VAL A 48 4.21 -0.54 5.70
CA VAL A 48 3.45 -0.72 4.45
C VAL A 48 3.77 0.37 3.43
N ILE A 49 3.92 1.63 3.86
CA ILE A 49 4.33 2.74 2.98
C ILE A 49 5.71 2.44 2.36
N PHE A 50 6.65 1.94 3.17
CA PHE A 50 7.96 1.55 2.69
C PHE A 50 7.88 0.42 1.65
N VAL A 51 7.14 -0.66 1.93
CA VAL A 51 6.97 -1.78 1.00
C VAL A 51 6.29 -1.33 -0.30
N MET A 52 5.23 -0.52 -0.22
CA MET A 52 4.53 -0.02 -1.40
C MET A 52 5.45 0.81 -2.30
N THR A 53 6.27 1.68 -1.72
CA THR A 53 7.21 2.53 -2.48
C THR A 53 8.25 1.69 -3.22
N LEU A 54 8.81 0.70 -2.53
CA LEU A 54 9.82 -0.21 -3.08
C LEU A 54 9.23 -1.10 -4.18
N THR A 55 8.04 -1.65 -3.93
CA THR A 55 7.33 -2.53 -4.85
C THR A 55 6.89 -1.80 -6.11
N SER A 56 6.38 -0.56 -5.98
CA SER A 56 6.00 0.26 -7.13
C SER A 56 7.19 0.56 -8.04
N SER A 57 8.35 0.89 -7.44
CA SER A 57 9.59 1.15 -8.17
C SER A 57 10.07 -0.09 -8.93
N ILE A 58 10.10 -1.26 -8.28
CA ILE A 58 10.52 -2.52 -8.91
C ILE A 58 9.54 -2.95 -10.01
N THR A 59 8.23 -2.83 -9.76
CA THR A 59 7.19 -3.18 -10.73
C THR A 59 7.29 -2.32 -11.98
N TYR A 60 7.66 -1.03 -11.85
CA TYR A 60 7.93 -0.17 -12.99
C TYR A 60 9.13 -0.65 -13.83
N LEU A 61 10.23 -1.06 -13.18
CA LEU A 61 11.39 -1.64 -13.88
C LEU A 61 11.02 -2.94 -14.60
N ILE A 62 10.28 -3.84 -13.95
CA ILE A 62 9.84 -5.11 -14.53
C ILE A 62 8.90 -4.87 -15.71
N ASN A 63 7.97 -3.92 -15.59
CA ASN A 63 7.07 -3.56 -16.70
C ASN A 63 7.85 -3.03 -17.91
N ARG A 64 8.89 -2.22 -17.67
CA ARG A 64 9.67 -1.62 -18.76
C ARG A 64 10.64 -2.61 -19.42
N TYR A 65 11.26 -3.51 -18.67
CA TYR A 65 12.29 -4.43 -19.17
C TYR A 65 11.78 -5.82 -19.55
N LEU A 66 10.85 -6.39 -18.77
CA LEU A 66 10.46 -7.80 -18.89
C LEU A 66 9.23 -7.99 -19.78
N LEU A 67 8.45 -6.94 -20.00
CA LEU A 67 7.07 -7.04 -20.48
C LEU A 67 6.83 -6.51 -21.89
N ALA A 68 7.87 -6.06 -22.58
CA ALA A 68 7.77 -5.62 -23.97
C ALA A 68 7.22 -6.68 -24.95
N PRO A 69 7.41 -8.00 -24.76
CA PRO A 69 6.91 -9.02 -25.70
C PRO A 69 5.69 -9.84 -25.23
N TYR A 70 5.29 -9.83 -23.95
CA TYR A 70 4.25 -10.75 -23.43
C TYR A 70 3.26 -10.07 -22.48
N PRO A 71 2.16 -9.48 -22.99
CA PRO A 71 1.15 -8.82 -22.17
C PRO A 71 0.38 -9.80 -21.26
N TYR A 72 0.30 -11.08 -21.63
CA TYR A 72 -0.42 -12.10 -20.86
C TYR A 72 0.27 -12.50 -19.55
N LEU A 73 1.60 -12.35 -19.44
CA LEU A 73 2.36 -12.72 -18.23
C LEU A 73 2.47 -11.56 -17.22
N GLN A 74 1.99 -10.37 -17.58
CA GLN A 74 2.10 -9.15 -16.77
C GLN A 74 1.53 -9.31 -15.38
N THR A 75 0.28 -9.77 -15.31
CA THR A 75 -0.46 -9.87 -14.05
C THR A 75 0.22 -10.86 -13.10
N ILE A 76 0.67 -12.01 -13.62
CA ILE A 76 1.31 -13.05 -12.82
C ILE A 76 2.69 -12.59 -12.33
N ALA A 77 3.49 -11.97 -13.20
CA ALA A 77 4.81 -11.44 -12.83
C ALA A 77 4.72 -10.35 -11.76
N PHE A 78 3.71 -9.47 -11.84
CA PHE A 78 3.47 -8.45 -10.83
C PHE A 78 3.06 -9.06 -9.49
N ILE A 79 2.10 -10.00 -9.47
CA ILE A 79 1.66 -10.66 -8.23
C ILE A 79 2.82 -11.38 -7.55
N LEU A 80 3.63 -12.14 -8.30
CA LEU A 80 4.79 -12.86 -7.76
C LEU A 80 5.85 -11.91 -7.17
N THR A 81 6.15 -10.82 -7.87
CA THR A 81 7.12 -9.83 -7.40
C THR A 81 6.64 -9.16 -6.11
N ILE A 82 5.38 -8.73 -6.08
CA ILE A 82 4.77 -8.09 -4.90
C ILE A 82 4.79 -9.08 -3.72
N ALA A 83 4.35 -10.33 -3.93
CA ALA A 83 4.30 -11.34 -2.89
C ALA A 83 5.69 -11.64 -2.31
N ALA A 84 6.71 -11.85 -3.15
CA ALA A 84 8.07 -12.13 -2.69
C ALA A 84 8.66 -10.98 -1.84
N LEU A 85 8.42 -9.73 -2.26
CA LEU A 85 8.89 -8.54 -1.54
C LEU A 85 8.18 -8.35 -0.20
N VAL A 86 6.85 -8.47 -0.17
CA VAL A 86 6.07 -8.34 1.06
C VAL A 86 6.48 -9.40 2.08
N GLN A 87 6.64 -10.66 1.65
CA GLN A 87 7.06 -11.77 2.52
C GLN A 87 8.45 -11.52 3.12
N PHE A 88 9.38 -11.02 2.31
CA PHE A 88 10.72 -10.66 2.77
C PHE A 88 10.67 -9.57 3.84
N VAL A 89 9.88 -8.52 3.60
CA VAL A 89 9.77 -7.41 4.55
C VAL A 89 9.02 -7.82 5.82
N GLU A 90 8.02 -8.70 5.74
CA GLU A 90 7.34 -9.25 6.90
C GLU A 90 8.31 -9.99 7.85
N MET A 91 9.17 -10.84 7.28
CA MET A 91 10.22 -11.53 8.06
C MET A 91 11.21 -10.53 8.70
N VAL A 92 11.55 -9.43 8.01
CA VAL A 92 12.41 -8.37 8.56
C VAL A 92 11.72 -7.64 9.71
N ILE A 93 10.42 -7.32 9.59
CA ILE A 93 9.64 -6.63 10.62
C ILE A 93 9.53 -7.50 11.87
N GLN A 94 9.20 -8.79 11.73
CA GLN A 94 9.12 -9.73 12.84
C GLN A 94 10.43 -9.83 13.62
N LYS A 95 11.58 -9.71 12.93
CA LYS A 95 12.91 -9.82 13.55
C LYS A 95 13.42 -8.50 14.16
N LYS A 96 13.07 -7.35 13.58
CA LYS A 96 13.59 -6.03 13.99
C LYS A 96 12.75 -5.35 15.07
N ALA A 97 11.45 -5.60 15.14
CA ALA A 97 10.54 -4.90 16.04
C ALA A 97 9.54 -5.86 16.74
N PRO A 98 10.00 -6.65 17.73
CA PRO A 98 9.10 -7.47 18.55
C PRO A 98 8.12 -6.64 19.41
N ALA A 99 8.38 -5.33 19.54
CA ALA A 99 7.49 -4.37 20.19
C ALA A 99 6.18 -4.12 19.41
N LEU A 100 6.16 -4.40 18.10
CA LEU A 100 4.97 -4.21 17.26
C LEU A 100 3.96 -5.35 17.40
N TYR A 101 4.42 -6.53 17.82
CA TYR A 101 3.62 -7.76 17.91
C TYR A 101 3.08 -8.05 19.33
N LYS A 102 3.47 -7.24 20.34
CA LYS A 102 3.04 -7.38 21.74
C LYS A 102 1.90 -6.42 22.12
#